data_AF-A0A2R6M1S9-F1
#
_entry.id   AF-A0A2R6M1S9-F1
#
_cell.length_a   1.000
_cell.length_b   1.000
_cell.length_c   1.000
_cell.angle_alpha   90.00
_cell.angle_beta   90.00
_cell.angle_gamma   90.00
#
_symmetry.space_group_name_H-M   'P 1'
#
loop_
_entity.id
_entity.type
_entity.pdbx_description
1 polymer ?
#
loop_
_entity_poly.entity_id
_entity_poly.type
_entity_poly.pdbx_seq_one_letter_code
_entity_poly.pdbx_strand_id
1 'polypeptide(L)'
;METLRDLSATENVTLHEYDEAEGATHDVQDRFAAIRPAGARTLQLYSNASTERRQPLGYTVERDSVHVYLMNASDVTQYGVTQESVLAHEFVHVLQFQNDILTPSRDGFRSQFPRWTTDTRLVATALVEGDAMWVTEQYLDRYDRGNYSVADYNRTLARAAWPHSVAGLPYYYGHQFYAETGSSPAERTEALARPPNATAGLLHPNESVTPAPLPDAPDFEDESLTEFHTDTVGELVVRHALRMNGLSFAQSAEIAEGWANDRMYYYVAEAGKGPTTHWVTVWDGESEAREFADGWRSMLDENGAEPVGDTLRVPASDEAPPVYYVVEQEGDVVRITAAPSAELAERLAEVG
;
A
#
# COMPACT_ATOMS: atom_id res chain seq x y z
N MET A 1 -0.31 -29.38 -9.28
CA MET A 1 -0.88 -29.80 -7.98
C MET A 1 0.01 -29.21 -6.90
N GLU A 2 -0.56 -28.64 -5.86
CA GLU A 2 0.16 -28.25 -4.65
C GLU A 2 0.02 -29.37 -3.62
N THR A 3 1.07 -30.17 -3.46
CA THR A 3 1.03 -31.35 -2.58
C THR A 3 0.90 -30.99 -1.10
N LEU A 4 1.28 -29.77 -0.69
CA LEU A 4 1.18 -29.35 0.71
C LEU A 4 -0.28 -29.27 1.18
N ARG A 5 -1.16 -28.57 0.45
CA ARG A 5 -2.61 -28.51 0.73
C ARG A 5 -3.44 -29.62 0.05
N ASP A 6 -2.80 -30.57 -0.63
CA ASP A 6 -3.48 -31.58 -1.47
C ASP A 6 -4.41 -30.95 -2.54
N LEU A 7 -4.00 -29.80 -3.09
CA LEU A 7 -4.78 -29.08 -4.10
C LEU A 7 -4.37 -29.51 -5.51
N SER A 8 -5.39 -29.71 -6.34
CA SER A 8 -5.22 -30.00 -7.76
C SER A 8 -5.99 -28.98 -8.58
N ALA A 9 -5.54 -28.75 -9.81
CA ALA A 9 -6.35 -28.02 -10.76
C ALA A 9 -7.61 -28.85 -11.06
N THR A 10 -8.78 -28.27 -10.86
CA THR A 10 -10.08 -28.94 -11.03
C THR A 10 -10.64 -28.70 -12.43
N GLU A 11 -10.15 -27.68 -13.14
CA GLU A 11 -10.58 -27.30 -14.48
C GLU A 11 -9.40 -26.99 -15.40
N ASN A 12 -9.68 -26.82 -16.70
CA ASN A 12 -8.67 -26.44 -17.68
C ASN A 12 -8.09 -25.04 -17.38
N VAL A 13 -6.79 -24.91 -17.59
CA VAL A 13 -6.06 -23.63 -17.48
C VAL A 13 -5.61 -23.21 -18.87
N THR A 14 -5.88 -21.96 -19.24
CA THR A 14 -5.39 -21.39 -20.50
C THR A 14 -4.18 -20.52 -20.24
N LEU A 15 -3.07 -20.79 -20.94
CA LEU A 15 -1.87 -19.97 -20.88
C LEU A 15 -1.83 -18.97 -22.02
N HIS A 16 -1.43 -17.73 -21.72
CA HIS A 16 -1.19 -16.65 -22.66
C HIS A 16 0.22 -16.09 -22.43
N GLU A 17 0.79 -15.50 -23.47
CA GLU A 17 2.03 -14.72 -23.38
C GLU A 17 1.69 -13.25 -23.63
N TYR A 18 2.38 -12.33 -22.97
CA TYR A 18 2.22 -10.90 -23.27
C TYR A 18 2.62 -10.60 -24.71
N ASP A 19 1.86 -9.72 -25.36
CA ASP A 19 2.30 -9.13 -26.63
C ASP A 19 3.62 -8.38 -26.40
N GLU A 20 4.57 -8.51 -27.34
CA GLU A 20 5.80 -7.70 -27.37
C GLU A 20 5.43 -6.22 -27.53
N ALA A 21 5.23 -5.53 -26.40
CA ALA A 21 5.02 -4.10 -26.38
C ALA A 21 6.04 -3.48 -25.44
N GLU A 22 7.03 -2.77 -26.00
CA GLU A 22 7.81 -1.80 -25.25
C GLU A 22 6.84 -0.86 -24.54
N GLY A 23 6.86 -0.88 -23.20
CA GLY A 23 5.95 -0.11 -22.39
C GLY A 23 6.24 1.37 -22.52
N ALA A 24 5.59 2.06 -23.47
CA ALA A 24 5.72 3.51 -23.64
C ALA A 24 5.63 4.22 -22.28
N THR A 25 6.49 5.21 -22.06
CA THR A 25 6.42 6.09 -20.90
C THR A 25 5.02 6.68 -20.82
N HIS A 26 4.41 6.62 -19.64
CA HIS A 26 3.08 7.15 -19.43
C HIS A 26 3.02 7.89 -18.09
N ASP A 27 2.07 8.82 -18.01
CA ASP A 27 1.78 9.54 -16.78
C ASP A 27 1.02 8.61 -15.84
N VAL A 28 1.68 8.16 -14.78
CA VAL A 28 1.04 7.44 -13.69
C VAL A 28 0.33 8.47 -12.83
N GLN A 29 -0.97 8.32 -12.67
CA GLN A 29 -1.73 9.22 -11.80
C GLN A 29 -1.29 9.04 -10.33
N ASP A 30 -1.21 10.14 -9.59
CA ASP A 30 -0.98 10.15 -8.13
C ASP A 30 -2.19 9.57 -7.36
N ARG A 31 -2.40 8.28 -7.52
CA ARG A 31 -3.44 7.50 -6.86
C ARG A 31 -2.98 6.05 -6.73
N PHE A 32 -3.40 5.45 -5.62
CA PHE A 32 -3.29 4.02 -5.41
C PHE A 32 -4.46 3.62 -4.51
N ALA A 33 -5.19 2.56 -4.86
CA ALA A 33 -6.36 2.12 -4.10
C ALA A 33 -7.34 3.27 -3.76
N ALA A 34 -7.49 3.64 -2.49
CA ALA A 34 -8.31 4.76 -2.04
C ALA A 34 -7.53 6.07 -1.87
N ILE A 35 -6.20 6.08 -1.97
CA ILE A 35 -5.40 7.30 -2.02
C ILE A 35 -5.78 8.09 -3.29
N ARG A 36 -6.11 9.36 -3.10
CA ARG A 36 -6.39 10.34 -4.18
C ARG A 36 -5.21 11.32 -4.30
N PRO A 37 -5.13 12.12 -5.38
CA PRO A 37 -4.01 13.05 -5.55
C PRO A 37 -3.75 14.00 -4.38
N ALA A 38 -4.78 14.44 -3.65
CA ALA A 38 -4.59 15.25 -2.44
C ALA A 38 -3.97 14.46 -1.27
N GLY A 39 -4.30 13.18 -1.13
CA GLY A 39 -3.70 12.28 -0.15
C GLY A 39 -2.26 11.91 -0.52
N ALA A 40 -1.99 11.66 -1.80
CA ALA A 40 -0.62 11.49 -2.29
C ALA A 40 0.24 12.74 -2.02
N ARG A 41 -0.36 13.94 -2.14
CA ARG A 41 0.26 15.19 -1.69
C ARG A 41 0.58 15.17 -0.20
N THR A 42 -0.43 14.92 0.63
CA THR A 42 -0.29 14.80 2.09
C THR A 42 0.88 13.91 2.49
N LEU A 43 1.00 12.75 1.85
CA LEU A 43 2.03 11.73 2.12
C LEU A 43 3.39 12.03 1.48
N GLN A 44 3.55 13.16 0.79
CA GLN A 44 4.76 13.48 0.04
C GLN A 44 5.14 12.35 -0.96
N LEU A 45 4.15 11.75 -1.62
CA LEU A 45 4.34 10.68 -2.61
C LEU A 45 4.22 11.17 -4.06
N TYR A 46 3.62 12.34 -4.25
CA TYR A 46 3.26 12.89 -5.54
C TYR A 46 4.44 13.11 -6.50
N SER A 47 4.16 12.94 -7.79
CA SER A 47 5.07 13.27 -8.89
C SER A 47 4.25 13.47 -10.16
N ASN A 48 4.54 14.53 -10.95
CA ASN A 48 4.00 14.65 -12.30
C ASN A 48 4.88 14.00 -13.39
N ALA A 49 5.97 13.34 -13.00
CA ALA A 49 6.88 12.73 -13.96
C ALA A 49 6.30 11.44 -14.53
N SER A 50 6.53 11.22 -15.83
CA SER A 50 6.19 9.97 -16.49
C SER A 50 7.14 8.86 -16.04
N THR A 51 6.62 7.63 -15.97
CA THR A 51 7.45 6.44 -15.73
C THR A 51 7.18 5.40 -16.81
N GLU A 52 8.16 4.51 -17.02
CA GLU A 52 7.96 3.31 -17.83
C GLU A 52 6.77 2.51 -17.31
N ARG A 53 5.98 2.00 -18.25
CA ARG A 53 4.89 1.08 -17.92
C ARG A 53 5.50 -0.21 -17.39
N ARG A 54 5.20 -0.53 -16.14
CA ARG A 54 5.59 -1.80 -15.51
C ARG A 54 4.40 -2.75 -15.56
N GLN A 55 4.52 -3.80 -16.36
CA GLN A 55 3.61 -4.95 -16.28
C GLN A 55 4.01 -5.80 -15.07
N PRO A 56 3.07 -6.51 -14.43
CA PRO A 56 3.44 -7.56 -13.49
C PRO A 56 4.24 -8.66 -14.22
N LEU A 57 4.99 -9.49 -13.50
CA LEU A 57 5.79 -10.56 -14.11
C LEU A 57 4.89 -11.67 -14.72
N GLY A 58 3.73 -11.86 -14.12
CA GLY A 58 2.63 -12.68 -14.60
C GLY A 58 1.33 -12.15 -14.01
N TYR A 59 0.20 -12.61 -14.51
CA TYR A 59 -1.06 -12.48 -13.76
C TYR A 59 -2.02 -13.60 -14.09
N THR A 60 -2.80 -13.99 -13.08
CA THR A 60 -3.85 -15.00 -13.18
C THR A 60 -5.22 -14.37 -12.96
N VAL A 61 -6.18 -14.73 -13.80
CA VAL A 61 -7.56 -14.25 -13.70
C VAL A 61 -8.54 -15.36 -13.98
N GLU A 62 -9.60 -15.43 -13.18
CA GLU A 62 -10.74 -16.31 -13.42
C GLU A 62 -11.88 -15.52 -14.11
N ARG A 63 -12.38 -16.09 -15.22
CA ARG A 63 -13.57 -15.61 -15.93
C ARG A 63 -14.57 -16.78 -16.04
N ASP A 64 -14.77 -17.29 -17.26
CA ASP A 64 -15.46 -18.57 -17.49
C ASP A 64 -14.55 -19.77 -17.22
N SER A 65 -13.23 -19.54 -17.17
CA SER A 65 -12.17 -20.47 -16.77
C SER A 65 -10.96 -19.68 -16.26
N VAL A 66 -9.95 -20.36 -15.71
CA VAL A 66 -8.72 -19.69 -15.27
C VAL A 66 -7.75 -19.47 -16.42
N HIS A 67 -7.29 -18.22 -16.55
CA HIS A 67 -6.30 -17.78 -17.53
C HIS A 67 -5.05 -17.28 -16.81
N VAL A 68 -3.89 -17.75 -17.25
CA VAL A 68 -2.57 -17.30 -16.78
C VAL A 68 -1.89 -16.56 -17.92
N TYR A 69 -1.40 -15.37 -17.66
CA TYR A 69 -0.64 -14.57 -18.61
C TYR A 69 0.80 -14.45 -18.12
N LEU A 70 1.75 -14.89 -18.95
CA LEU A 70 3.17 -14.91 -18.64
C LEU A 70 3.91 -13.84 -19.47
N MET A 71 5.02 -13.36 -18.93
CA MET A 71 5.95 -12.50 -19.66
C MET A 71 6.47 -13.12 -20.96
N ASN A 72 6.95 -12.28 -21.87
CA ASN A 72 7.73 -12.75 -23.01
C ASN A 72 9.18 -13.08 -22.60
N ALA A 73 9.92 -13.77 -23.46
CA ALA A 73 11.29 -14.21 -23.16
C ALA A 73 12.27 -13.05 -22.90
N SER A 74 12.10 -11.90 -23.56
CA SER A 74 12.94 -10.70 -23.34
C SER A 74 12.74 -10.12 -21.94
N ASP A 75 11.50 -9.99 -21.50
CA ASP A 75 11.17 -9.44 -20.19
C ASP A 75 11.69 -10.34 -19.07
N VAL A 76 11.49 -11.65 -19.18
CA VAL A 76 12.02 -12.64 -18.22
C VAL A 76 13.54 -12.47 -18.04
N THR A 77 14.26 -12.25 -19.14
CA THR A 77 15.71 -12.01 -19.11
C THR A 77 16.04 -10.65 -18.47
N GLN A 78 15.28 -9.60 -18.79
CA GLN A 78 15.48 -8.25 -18.24
C GLN A 78 15.31 -8.22 -16.71
N TYR A 79 14.29 -8.91 -16.19
CA TYR A 79 14.01 -8.97 -14.76
C TYR A 79 14.84 -10.03 -14.02
N GLY A 80 15.64 -10.83 -14.74
CA GLY A 80 16.53 -11.82 -14.14
C GLY A 80 15.80 -12.98 -13.47
N VAL A 81 14.55 -13.27 -13.87
CA VAL A 81 13.73 -14.38 -13.37
C VAL A 81 13.66 -15.52 -14.39
N THR A 82 12.99 -16.63 -14.06
CA THR A 82 12.74 -17.71 -15.02
C THR A 82 11.24 -17.81 -15.34
N GLN A 83 10.89 -18.29 -16.54
CA GLN A 83 9.49 -18.62 -16.84
C GLN A 83 8.92 -19.65 -15.86
N GLU A 84 9.75 -20.59 -15.41
CA GLU A 84 9.34 -21.60 -14.43
C GLU A 84 8.97 -20.97 -13.08
N SER A 85 9.74 -19.99 -12.58
CA SER A 85 9.42 -19.30 -11.33
C SER A 85 8.15 -18.45 -11.44
N VAL A 86 7.94 -17.76 -12.58
CA VAL A 86 6.70 -17.00 -12.81
C VAL A 86 5.52 -17.96 -12.90
N LEU A 87 5.64 -19.05 -13.66
CA LEU A 87 4.57 -20.03 -13.77
C LEU A 87 4.27 -20.71 -12.43
N ALA A 88 5.28 -21.00 -11.61
CA ALA A 88 5.08 -21.56 -10.27
C ALA A 88 4.23 -20.62 -9.40
N HIS A 89 4.52 -19.31 -9.42
CA HIS A 89 3.74 -18.28 -8.71
C HIS A 89 2.30 -18.22 -9.22
N GLU A 90 2.12 -18.06 -10.53
CA GLU A 90 0.80 -17.95 -11.13
C GLU A 90 -0.05 -19.22 -10.96
N PHE A 91 0.58 -20.40 -10.95
CA PHE A 91 -0.13 -21.65 -10.71
C PHE A 91 -0.70 -21.74 -9.29
N VAL A 92 -0.15 -21.02 -8.31
CA VAL A 92 -0.77 -20.93 -6.98
C VAL A 92 -2.11 -20.19 -7.07
N HIS A 93 -2.16 -19.08 -7.81
CA HIS A 93 -3.41 -18.36 -8.03
C HIS A 93 -4.44 -19.21 -8.78
N VAL A 94 -4.01 -20.05 -9.74
CA VAL A 94 -4.89 -21.05 -10.37
C VAL A 94 -5.56 -21.94 -9.33
N LEU A 95 -4.76 -22.49 -8.41
CA LEU A 95 -5.27 -23.37 -7.36
C LEU A 95 -6.17 -22.61 -6.38
N GLN A 96 -5.84 -21.36 -6.07
CA GLN A 96 -6.64 -20.50 -5.20
C GLN A 96 -8.02 -20.20 -5.79
N PHE A 97 -8.12 -19.91 -7.10
CA PHE A 97 -9.40 -19.70 -7.78
C PHE A 97 -10.20 -21.00 -7.90
N GLN A 98 -9.60 -22.05 -8.47
CA GLN A 98 -10.28 -23.31 -8.77
C GLN A 98 -10.73 -24.13 -7.55
N ASN A 99 -10.23 -23.80 -6.36
CA ASN A 99 -10.61 -24.43 -5.09
C ASN A 99 -11.36 -23.46 -4.16
N ASP A 100 -11.93 -22.38 -4.70
CA ASP A 100 -12.75 -21.41 -3.98
C ASP A 100 -12.07 -20.75 -2.76
N ILE A 101 -10.73 -20.70 -2.76
CA ILE A 101 -9.95 -20.00 -1.73
C ILE A 101 -10.05 -18.49 -1.96
N LEU A 102 -10.06 -18.06 -3.23
CA LEU A 102 -10.27 -16.68 -3.65
C LEU A 102 -11.48 -16.57 -4.55
N THR A 103 -12.31 -15.55 -4.31
CA THR A 103 -13.39 -15.21 -5.25
C THR A 103 -12.86 -14.24 -6.32
N PRO A 104 -13.29 -14.35 -7.59
CA PRO A 104 -12.88 -13.45 -8.67
C PRO A 104 -13.10 -11.96 -8.38
N SER A 105 -14.16 -11.65 -7.64
CA SER A 105 -14.53 -10.28 -7.30
C SER A 105 -13.84 -9.73 -6.04
N ARG A 106 -13.13 -10.59 -5.28
CA ARG A 106 -12.64 -10.31 -3.92
C ARG A 106 -13.74 -9.85 -2.95
N ASP A 107 -15.02 -9.99 -3.30
CA ASP A 107 -16.15 -9.58 -2.43
C ASP A 107 -16.14 -10.34 -1.11
N GLY A 108 -15.69 -11.60 -1.14
CA GLY A 108 -15.50 -12.42 0.07
C GLY A 108 -14.42 -11.87 0.99
N PHE A 109 -13.36 -11.25 0.47
CA PHE A 109 -12.39 -10.52 1.30
C PHE A 109 -12.98 -9.22 1.79
N ARG A 110 -13.58 -8.44 0.88
CA ARG A 110 -14.15 -7.14 1.21
C ARG A 110 -15.17 -7.21 2.34
N SER A 111 -16.02 -8.24 2.37
CA SER A 111 -17.05 -8.42 3.40
C SER A 111 -16.50 -8.70 4.80
N GLN A 112 -15.23 -9.09 4.92
CA GLN A 112 -14.56 -9.32 6.19
C GLN A 112 -14.07 -8.02 6.84
N PHE A 113 -13.98 -6.94 6.06
CA PHE A 113 -13.53 -5.64 6.55
C PHE A 113 -14.71 -4.67 6.72
N PRO A 114 -14.80 -3.95 7.86
CA PRO A 114 -15.81 -2.92 8.03
C PRO A 114 -15.75 -1.80 6.97
N ARG A 115 -14.54 -1.51 6.46
CA ARG A 115 -14.30 -0.52 5.41
C ARG A 115 -13.27 -1.05 4.40
N TRP A 116 -13.48 -0.76 3.12
CA TRP A 116 -12.58 -1.16 2.03
C TRP A 116 -11.65 0.00 1.64
N THR A 117 -10.63 0.20 2.48
CA THR A 117 -9.64 1.27 2.45
C THR A 117 -8.37 0.87 1.67
N THR A 118 -7.38 1.75 1.59
CA THR A 118 -6.06 1.39 1.06
C THR A 118 -5.39 0.33 1.93
N ASP A 119 -5.43 0.50 3.26
CA ASP A 119 -4.85 -0.41 4.23
C ASP A 119 -5.40 -1.85 4.11
N THR A 120 -6.72 -2.02 4.17
CA THR A 120 -7.37 -3.34 4.07
C THR A 120 -7.19 -4.01 2.71
N ARG A 121 -7.06 -3.22 1.63
CA ARG A 121 -6.69 -3.75 0.31
C ARG A 121 -5.27 -4.28 0.30
N LEU A 122 -4.32 -3.58 0.92
CA LEU A 122 -2.95 -4.05 1.07
C LEU A 122 -2.90 -5.32 1.91
N VAL A 123 -3.71 -5.41 2.99
CA VAL A 123 -3.83 -6.66 3.76
C VAL A 123 -4.27 -7.83 2.88
N ALA A 124 -5.43 -7.68 2.22
CA ALA A 124 -5.97 -8.74 1.40
C ALA A 124 -5.00 -9.15 0.27
N THR A 125 -4.30 -8.19 -0.34
CA THR A 125 -3.31 -8.50 -1.38
C THR A 125 -2.08 -9.18 -0.80
N ALA A 126 -1.60 -8.77 0.37
CA ALA A 126 -0.40 -9.38 0.96
C ALA A 126 -0.65 -10.83 1.37
N LEU A 127 -1.83 -11.18 1.87
CA LEU A 127 -2.14 -12.58 2.18
C LEU A 127 -2.22 -13.44 0.90
N VAL A 128 -2.82 -12.91 -0.17
CA VAL A 128 -2.92 -13.61 -1.46
C VAL A 128 -1.55 -13.81 -2.10
N GLU A 129 -0.80 -12.72 -2.27
CA GLU A 129 0.52 -12.74 -2.89
C GLU A 129 1.52 -13.47 -2.00
N GLY A 130 1.51 -13.22 -0.70
CA GLY A 130 2.39 -13.89 0.27
C GLY A 130 2.25 -15.41 0.26
N ASP A 131 1.03 -15.94 0.13
CA ASP A 131 0.78 -17.38 0.01
C ASP A 131 1.41 -17.93 -1.28
N ALA A 132 1.29 -17.20 -2.39
CA ALA A 132 1.90 -17.55 -3.67
C ALA A 132 3.44 -17.46 -3.62
N MET A 133 3.99 -16.41 -3.02
CA MET A 133 5.43 -16.21 -2.81
C MET A 133 6.01 -17.37 -1.98
N TRP A 134 5.34 -17.76 -0.90
CA TRP A 134 5.76 -18.86 -0.04
C TRP A 134 5.80 -20.19 -0.80
N VAL A 135 4.71 -20.58 -1.50
CA VAL A 135 4.71 -21.83 -2.28
C VAL A 135 5.77 -21.81 -3.38
N THR A 136 5.96 -20.67 -4.03
CA THR A 136 6.95 -20.51 -5.10
C THR A 136 8.36 -20.75 -4.58
N GLU A 137 8.73 -20.14 -3.45
CA GLU A 137 10.01 -20.39 -2.79
C GLU A 137 10.21 -21.87 -2.45
N GLN A 138 9.21 -22.51 -1.83
CA GLN A 138 9.28 -23.95 -1.50
C GLN A 138 9.39 -24.85 -2.74
N TYR A 139 8.73 -24.49 -3.85
CA TYR A 139 8.83 -25.22 -5.11
C TYR A 139 10.23 -25.11 -5.69
N LEU A 140 10.78 -23.90 -5.77
CA LEU A 140 12.09 -23.63 -6.34
C LEU A 140 13.21 -24.28 -5.52
N ASP A 141 13.14 -24.21 -4.19
CA ASP A 141 14.07 -24.89 -3.29
C ASP A 141 14.04 -26.41 -3.47
N ARG A 142 12.83 -26.99 -3.57
CA ARG A 142 12.67 -28.44 -3.71
C ARG A 142 13.31 -28.99 -4.99
N TYR A 143 13.29 -28.22 -6.08
CA TYR A 143 13.79 -28.66 -7.38
C TYR A 143 15.15 -28.06 -7.78
N ASP A 144 15.80 -27.35 -6.84
CA ASP A 144 17.07 -26.65 -7.07
C ASP A 144 17.00 -25.75 -8.31
N ARG A 145 15.96 -24.91 -8.38
CA ARG A 145 15.66 -24.06 -9.53
C ARG A 145 15.77 -22.58 -9.18
N GLY A 146 16.66 -21.89 -9.88
CA GLY A 146 16.60 -20.43 -10.03
C GLY A 146 17.29 -19.63 -8.94
N ASN A 147 17.13 -18.32 -9.07
CA ASN A 147 17.75 -17.24 -8.30
C ASN A 147 16.68 -16.31 -7.70
N TYR A 148 15.46 -16.82 -7.54
CA TYR A 148 14.31 -16.04 -7.09
C TYR A 148 14.51 -15.58 -5.65
N SER A 149 14.44 -14.27 -5.42
CA SER A 149 14.52 -13.70 -4.08
C SER A 149 13.29 -12.87 -3.77
N VAL A 150 12.54 -13.28 -2.74
CA VAL A 150 11.44 -12.47 -2.19
C VAL A 150 11.94 -11.11 -1.71
N ALA A 151 13.21 -11.02 -1.31
CA ALA A 151 13.83 -9.77 -0.88
C ALA A 151 13.90 -8.71 -2.00
N ASP A 152 13.88 -9.10 -3.28
CA ASP A 152 13.85 -8.16 -4.40
C ASP A 152 12.55 -7.32 -4.43
N TYR A 153 11.49 -7.79 -3.75
CA TYR A 153 10.26 -7.03 -3.55
C TYR A 153 10.31 -6.08 -2.36
N ASN A 154 11.31 -6.21 -1.46
CA ASN A 154 11.53 -5.28 -0.36
C ASN A 154 12.32 -4.04 -0.81
N ARG A 155 11.71 -3.26 -1.70
CA ARG A 155 12.38 -2.13 -2.35
C ARG A 155 11.52 -0.88 -2.41
N THR A 156 12.20 0.24 -2.64
CA THR A 156 11.59 1.53 -2.94
C THR A 156 11.94 1.90 -4.39
N LEU A 157 10.93 2.20 -5.20
CA LEU A 157 11.13 2.64 -6.59
C LEU A 157 11.33 4.16 -6.65
N ALA A 158 11.68 4.66 -7.84
CA ALA A 158 11.66 6.09 -8.12
C ALA A 158 10.27 6.70 -7.83
N ARG A 159 10.24 7.97 -7.40
CA ARG A 159 9.03 8.69 -6.99
C ARG A 159 7.91 8.66 -8.03
N ALA A 160 8.23 8.85 -9.30
CA ALA A 160 7.28 8.75 -10.41
C ALA A 160 6.53 7.40 -10.49
N ALA A 161 7.10 6.35 -9.90
CA ALA A 161 6.53 5.00 -9.86
C ALA A 161 6.04 4.60 -8.46
N TRP A 162 5.78 5.56 -7.55
CA TRP A 162 5.34 5.24 -6.19
C TRP A 162 4.10 4.34 -6.13
N PRO A 163 3.08 4.43 -7.02
CA PRO A 163 1.94 3.52 -6.94
C PRO A 163 2.35 2.07 -7.24
N HIS A 164 3.30 1.88 -8.15
CA HIS A 164 3.91 0.56 -8.41
C HIS A 164 4.78 0.11 -7.23
N SER A 165 5.43 1.04 -6.54
CA SER A 165 6.23 0.71 -5.36
C SER A 165 5.34 0.20 -4.23
N VAL A 166 4.22 0.88 -3.95
CA VAL A 166 3.21 0.43 -2.98
C VAL A 166 2.57 -0.90 -3.41
N ALA A 167 2.24 -1.05 -4.70
CA ALA A 167 1.69 -2.29 -5.24
C ALA A 167 2.62 -3.50 -5.08
N GLY A 168 3.93 -3.27 -4.98
CA GLY A 168 4.95 -4.32 -4.78
C GLY A 168 5.16 -4.74 -3.33
N LEU A 169 4.78 -3.91 -2.35
CA LEU A 169 4.96 -4.22 -0.92
C LEU A 169 4.27 -5.53 -0.48
N PRO A 170 3.02 -5.83 -0.91
CA PRO A 170 2.31 -7.05 -0.54
C PRO A 170 3.10 -8.35 -0.73
N TYR A 171 3.94 -8.44 -1.77
CA TYR A 171 4.72 -9.65 -2.06
C TYR A 171 5.72 -9.97 -0.94
N TYR A 172 6.50 -8.98 -0.51
CA TYR A 172 7.49 -9.19 0.55
C TYR A 172 6.82 -9.33 1.93
N TYR A 173 5.96 -8.39 2.31
CA TYR A 173 5.38 -8.39 3.66
C TYR A 173 4.38 -9.53 3.88
N GLY A 174 3.70 -9.97 2.82
CA GLY A 174 2.86 -11.17 2.87
C GLY A 174 3.67 -12.45 3.07
N HIS A 175 4.81 -12.59 2.39
CA HIS A 175 5.72 -13.72 2.60
C HIS A 175 6.28 -13.73 4.03
N GLN A 176 6.72 -12.57 4.53
CA GLN A 176 7.21 -12.45 5.90
C GLN A 176 6.13 -12.82 6.93
N PHE A 177 4.89 -12.39 6.72
CA PHE A 177 3.77 -12.78 7.58
C PHE A 177 3.63 -14.30 7.70
N TYR A 178 3.70 -15.05 6.60
CA TYR A 178 3.63 -16.52 6.64
C TYR A 178 4.91 -17.18 7.19
N ALA A 179 6.07 -16.55 6.99
CA ALA A 179 7.31 -16.99 7.60
C ALA A 179 7.26 -16.92 9.13
N GLU A 180 6.56 -15.91 9.69
CA GLU A 180 6.46 -15.69 11.13
C GLU A 180 5.28 -16.41 11.79
N THR A 181 4.11 -16.45 11.15
CA THR A 181 2.88 -17.04 11.74
C THR A 181 2.76 -18.55 11.58
N GLY A 182 3.56 -19.14 10.69
CA GLY A 182 3.43 -20.52 10.29
C GLY A 182 2.82 -20.66 8.90
N SER A 183 3.39 -21.58 8.14
CA SER A 183 3.10 -21.75 6.72
C SER A 183 2.52 -23.12 6.40
N SER A 184 2.02 -23.83 7.41
CA SER A 184 1.29 -25.06 7.17
C SER A 184 0.05 -24.78 6.30
N PRO A 185 -0.40 -25.77 5.51
CA PRO A 185 -1.66 -25.72 4.77
C PRO A 185 -2.82 -25.08 5.54
N ALA A 186 -3.02 -25.50 6.78
CA ALA A 186 -4.12 -25.04 7.64
C ALA A 186 -3.94 -23.59 8.09
N GLU A 187 -2.74 -23.20 8.53
CA GLU A 187 -2.44 -21.82 8.95
C GLU A 187 -2.63 -20.84 7.79
N ARG A 188 -2.17 -21.21 6.59
CA ARG A 188 -2.29 -20.33 5.43
C ARG A 188 -3.73 -20.17 4.94
N THR A 189 -4.50 -21.25 4.93
CA THR A 189 -5.96 -21.19 4.65
C THR A 189 -6.68 -20.36 5.71
N GLU A 190 -6.31 -20.51 6.98
CA GLU A 190 -6.90 -19.76 8.07
C GLU A 190 -6.62 -18.26 7.97
N ALA A 191 -5.40 -17.85 7.65
CA ALA A 191 -5.06 -16.44 7.46
C ALA A 191 -5.88 -15.78 6.35
N LEU A 192 -6.19 -16.50 5.27
CA LEU A 192 -7.06 -16.01 4.19
C LEU A 192 -8.54 -15.91 4.62
N ALA A 193 -8.99 -16.80 5.50
CA ALA A 193 -10.35 -16.81 6.04
C ALA A 193 -10.57 -15.84 7.21
N ARG A 194 -9.50 -15.46 7.92
CA ARG A 194 -9.47 -14.54 9.05
C ARG A 194 -8.26 -13.59 8.93
N PRO A 195 -8.29 -12.65 7.98
CA PRO A 195 -7.19 -11.72 7.74
C PRO A 195 -7.04 -10.75 8.92
N PRO A 196 -5.82 -10.24 9.17
CA PRO A 196 -5.64 -9.10 10.06
C PRO A 196 -6.50 -7.91 9.62
N ASN A 197 -6.92 -7.05 10.56
CA ASN A 197 -7.79 -5.91 10.21
C ASN A 197 -7.06 -4.74 9.54
N ALA A 198 -5.73 -4.69 9.67
CA ALA A 198 -4.87 -3.61 9.22
C ALA A 198 -3.47 -4.12 8.84
N THR A 199 -2.71 -3.37 8.06
CA THR A 199 -1.34 -3.73 7.69
C THR A 199 -0.41 -3.83 8.91
N ALA A 200 -0.71 -3.15 10.02
CA ALA A 200 0.00 -3.36 11.28
C ALA A 200 -0.05 -4.82 11.75
N GLY A 201 -1.17 -5.53 11.59
CA GLY A 201 -1.24 -6.96 11.91
C GLY A 201 -0.52 -7.88 10.91
N LEU A 202 -0.11 -7.36 9.74
CA LEU A 202 0.83 -8.07 8.86
C LEU A 202 2.27 -7.86 9.28
N LEU A 203 2.60 -6.65 9.74
CA LEU A 203 3.95 -6.24 10.14
C LEU A 203 4.32 -6.81 11.51
N HIS A 204 3.32 -6.99 12.38
CA HIS A 204 3.46 -7.43 13.76
C HIS A 204 2.55 -8.63 14.04
N PRO A 205 2.75 -9.77 13.35
CA PRO A 205 1.84 -10.91 13.43
C PRO A 205 1.73 -11.57 14.81
N ASN A 206 2.73 -11.33 15.68
CA ASN A 206 2.77 -11.86 17.03
C ASN A 206 2.05 -10.95 18.05
N GLU A 207 1.47 -9.85 17.58
CA GLU A 207 0.81 -8.85 18.40
C GLU A 207 -0.70 -8.77 18.11
N SER A 208 -1.48 -8.47 19.15
CA SER A 208 -2.92 -8.31 19.01
C SER A 208 -3.26 -6.91 18.51
N VAL A 209 -3.18 -6.70 17.21
CA VAL A 209 -3.49 -5.41 16.58
C VAL A 209 -5.01 -5.23 16.44
N THR A 210 -5.59 -4.36 17.27
CA THR A 210 -6.98 -3.88 17.13
C THR A 210 -6.96 -2.40 16.85
N PRO A 211 -7.64 -1.91 15.78
CA PRO A 211 -7.64 -0.48 15.48
C PRO A 211 -8.13 0.34 16.66
N ALA A 212 -7.30 1.29 17.12
CA ALA A 212 -7.67 2.22 18.18
C ALA A 212 -8.88 3.09 17.77
N PRO A 213 -9.71 3.54 18.72
CA PRO A 213 -10.77 4.49 18.40
C PRO A 213 -10.18 5.79 17.84
N LEU A 214 -10.80 6.31 16.80
CA LEU A 214 -10.44 7.62 16.24
C LEU A 214 -11.20 8.71 17.01
N PRO A 215 -10.62 9.91 17.14
CA PRO A 215 -11.39 11.11 17.48
C PRO A 215 -12.57 11.31 16.54
N ASP A 216 -13.52 12.15 16.95
CA ASP A 216 -14.64 12.55 16.09
C ASP A 216 -14.11 13.17 14.79
N ALA A 217 -14.82 12.92 13.70
CA ALA A 217 -14.48 13.55 12.43
C ALA A 217 -14.55 15.07 12.60
N PRO A 218 -13.63 15.84 11.99
CA PRO A 218 -13.69 17.29 12.04
C PRO A 218 -15.06 17.77 11.54
N ASP A 219 -15.71 18.64 12.32
CA ASP A 219 -17.02 19.19 11.96
C ASP A 219 -16.85 20.54 11.26
N PHE A 220 -16.82 20.51 9.92
CA PHE A 220 -16.77 21.73 9.13
C PHE A 220 -18.17 22.34 9.04
N GLU A 221 -18.55 23.11 10.06
CA GLU A 221 -19.81 23.90 10.07
C GLU A 221 -19.87 24.94 8.93
N ASP A 222 -18.73 25.24 8.30
CA ASP A 222 -18.61 26.14 7.16
C ASP A 222 -19.06 25.40 5.88
N GLU A 223 -20.24 25.77 5.35
CA GLU A 223 -20.85 25.24 4.12
C GLU A 223 -19.92 25.30 2.88
N SER A 224 -18.76 25.95 2.98
CA SER A 224 -17.79 26.12 1.89
C SER A 224 -16.89 24.91 1.59
N LEU A 225 -16.86 23.87 2.44
CA LEU A 225 -16.07 22.65 2.24
C LEU A 225 -16.95 21.40 2.28
N THR A 226 -16.82 20.54 1.27
CA THR A 226 -17.56 19.28 1.20
C THR A 226 -16.62 18.08 1.33
N GLU A 227 -16.86 17.21 2.31
CA GLU A 227 -16.23 15.88 2.35
C GLU A 227 -16.71 15.07 1.15
N PHE A 228 -15.78 14.53 0.37
CA PHE A 228 -16.13 13.69 -0.78
C PHE A 228 -15.53 12.28 -0.72
N HIS A 229 -14.59 12.04 0.18
CA HIS A 229 -13.88 10.77 0.28
C HIS A 229 -13.19 10.62 1.64
N THR A 230 -13.04 9.36 2.09
CA THR A 230 -12.20 9.02 3.25
C THR A 230 -11.37 7.78 2.96
N ASP A 231 -10.23 7.67 3.62
CA ASP A 231 -9.35 6.50 3.53
C ASP A 231 -8.68 6.18 4.88
N THR A 232 -8.20 4.96 5.02
CA THR A 232 -7.24 4.54 6.04
C THR A 232 -6.03 4.03 5.27
N VAL A 233 -4.88 4.69 5.41
CA VAL A 233 -3.69 4.36 4.58
C VAL A 233 -2.86 3.26 5.21
N GLY A 234 -2.81 3.21 6.55
CA GLY A 234 -2.20 2.10 7.29
C GLY A 234 -0.70 2.24 7.49
N GLU A 235 -0.19 1.57 8.53
CA GLU A 235 1.23 1.59 8.91
C GLU A 235 2.18 1.27 7.73
N LEU A 236 1.83 0.29 6.89
CA LEU A 236 2.69 -0.08 5.77
C LEU A 236 2.86 1.07 4.75
N VAL A 237 1.82 1.87 4.52
CA VAL A 237 1.92 3.08 3.67
C VAL A 237 2.68 4.17 4.39
N VAL A 238 2.53 4.35 5.71
CA VAL A 238 3.31 5.31 6.49
C VAL A 238 4.80 5.00 6.40
N ARG A 239 5.21 3.76 6.70
CA ARG A 239 6.59 3.28 6.54
C ARG A 239 7.10 3.53 5.12
N HIS A 240 6.27 3.26 4.11
CA HIS A 240 6.67 3.46 2.73
C HIS A 240 6.81 4.93 2.33
N ALA A 241 5.90 5.81 2.77
CA ALA A 241 5.97 7.24 2.53
C ALA A 241 7.26 7.83 3.10
N LEU A 242 7.65 7.46 4.31
CA LEU A 242 8.92 7.87 4.91
C LEU A 242 10.12 7.40 4.07
N ARG A 243 10.13 6.14 3.61
CA ARG A 243 11.19 5.62 2.72
C ARG A 243 11.27 6.36 1.37
N MET A 244 10.12 6.66 0.76
CA MET A 244 10.04 7.43 -0.48
C MET A 244 10.58 8.86 -0.32
N ASN A 245 10.61 9.36 0.91
CA ASN A 245 11.12 10.67 1.30
C ASN A 245 12.54 10.60 1.90
N GLY A 246 13.30 9.55 1.59
CA GLY A 246 14.74 9.50 1.84
C GLY A 246 15.15 8.84 3.15
N LEU A 247 14.20 8.42 4.00
CA LEU A 247 14.53 7.70 5.22
C LEU A 247 14.91 6.25 4.91
N SER A 248 15.82 5.70 5.73
CA SER A 248 16.16 4.28 5.63
C SER A 248 14.98 3.38 6.06
N PHE A 249 15.05 2.09 5.71
CA PHE A 249 14.07 1.09 6.15
C PHE A 249 13.95 1.04 7.68
N ALA A 250 15.07 1.06 8.40
CA ALA A 250 15.08 1.00 9.85
C ALA A 250 14.44 2.24 10.49
N GLN A 251 14.84 3.44 10.05
CA GLN A 251 14.26 4.69 10.55
C GLN A 251 12.77 4.80 10.25
N SER A 252 12.35 4.36 9.06
CA SER A 252 10.94 4.41 8.68
C SER A 252 10.09 3.42 9.48
N ALA A 253 10.65 2.28 9.86
CA ALA A 253 9.99 1.33 10.76
C ALA A 253 9.89 1.89 12.18
N GLU A 254 10.98 2.46 12.71
CA GLU A 254 11.04 3.07 14.04
C GLU A 254 10.03 4.22 14.19
N ILE A 255 9.99 5.16 13.25
CA ILE A 255 9.06 6.30 13.29
C ILE A 255 7.59 5.87 13.15
N ALA A 256 7.32 4.73 12.52
CA ALA A 256 5.97 4.21 12.32
C ALA A 256 5.58 3.15 13.37
N GLU A 257 6.46 2.84 14.32
CA GLU A 257 6.22 1.88 15.37
C GLU A 257 5.12 2.38 16.32
N GLY A 258 4.26 1.46 16.77
CA GLY A 258 3.10 1.81 17.60
C GLY A 258 1.98 2.53 16.84
N TRP A 259 1.96 2.51 15.50
CA TRP A 259 0.79 2.97 14.75
C TRP A 259 -0.44 2.13 15.13
N ALA A 260 -1.52 2.77 15.55
CA ALA A 260 -2.70 2.08 16.06
C ALA A 260 -3.94 2.24 15.17
N ASN A 261 -4.13 3.38 14.52
CA ASN A 261 -5.17 3.60 13.50
C ASN A 261 -4.93 4.88 12.71
N ASP A 262 -5.62 5.04 11.57
CA ASP A 262 -5.71 6.33 10.91
C ASP A 262 -7.00 6.56 10.10
N ARG A 263 -7.25 7.84 9.81
CA ARG A 263 -8.28 8.31 8.90
C ARG A 263 -7.83 9.56 8.18
N MET A 264 -7.74 9.44 6.86
CA MET A 264 -7.56 10.59 5.98
C MET A 264 -8.92 11.02 5.42
N TYR A 265 -9.31 12.23 5.73
CA TYR A 265 -10.50 12.89 5.20
C TYR A 265 -10.13 13.79 4.03
N TYR A 266 -10.97 13.81 3.00
CA TYR A 266 -10.74 14.58 1.79
C TYR A 266 -11.88 15.58 1.57
N TYR A 267 -11.50 16.85 1.49
CA TYR A 267 -12.39 17.97 1.33
C TYR A 267 -12.13 18.69 0.01
N VAL A 268 -13.16 19.34 -0.51
CA VAL A 268 -13.06 20.24 -1.65
C VAL A 268 -13.81 21.53 -1.34
N ALA A 269 -13.22 22.67 -1.69
CA ALA A 269 -13.89 23.96 -1.53
C ALA A 269 -14.97 24.17 -2.61
N GLU A 270 -15.89 25.11 -2.36
CA GLU A 270 -16.88 25.55 -3.35
C GLU A 270 -16.25 25.80 -4.73
N ALA A 271 -16.98 25.42 -5.79
CA ALA A 271 -16.52 25.41 -7.19
C ALA A 271 -15.40 24.38 -7.52
N GLY A 272 -15.16 23.39 -6.66
CA GLY A 272 -14.30 22.24 -6.97
C GLY A 272 -12.80 22.55 -6.96
N LYS A 273 -12.39 23.68 -6.38
CA LYS A 273 -10.99 24.12 -6.34
C LYS A 273 -10.32 23.63 -5.05
N GLY A 274 -9.05 23.26 -5.18
CA GLY A 274 -8.18 23.01 -4.02
C GLY A 274 -8.54 21.79 -3.16
N PRO A 275 -8.50 20.55 -3.71
CA PRO A 275 -8.73 19.37 -2.90
C PRO A 275 -7.65 19.29 -1.81
N THR A 276 -8.14 19.16 -0.58
CA THR A 276 -7.40 19.33 0.67
C THR A 276 -7.68 18.13 1.57
N THR A 277 -6.77 17.83 2.47
CA THR A 277 -6.88 16.68 3.37
C THR A 277 -6.69 17.09 4.81
N HIS A 278 -7.33 16.32 5.69
CA HIS A 278 -7.05 16.29 7.12
C HIS A 278 -6.82 14.82 7.50
N TRP A 279 -5.63 14.48 7.95
CA TRP A 279 -5.22 13.13 8.27
C TRP A 279 -5.00 12.99 9.77
N VAL A 280 -5.83 12.17 10.41
CA VAL A 280 -5.75 11.84 11.82
C VAL A 280 -5.09 10.48 11.96
N THR A 281 -4.02 10.41 12.76
CA THR A 281 -3.33 9.16 13.12
C THR A 281 -3.37 9.00 14.63
N VAL A 282 -3.57 7.77 15.09
CA VAL A 282 -3.59 7.40 16.51
C VAL A 282 -2.50 6.38 16.74
N TRP A 283 -1.80 6.52 17.85
CA TRP A 283 -0.62 5.75 18.23
C TRP A 283 -0.84 5.04 19.56
N ASP A 284 -0.01 4.04 19.87
CA ASP A 284 -0.10 3.29 21.14
C ASP A 284 0.12 4.19 22.37
N GLY A 285 0.82 5.31 22.19
CA GLY A 285 1.07 6.27 23.24
C GLY A 285 1.55 7.63 22.73
N GLU A 286 1.68 8.55 23.68
CA GLU A 286 2.16 9.92 23.43
C GLU A 286 3.63 9.96 22.98
N SER A 287 4.43 8.94 23.34
CA SER A 287 5.83 8.88 22.91
C SER A 287 5.92 8.61 21.42
N GLU A 288 5.22 7.57 20.96
CA GLU A 288 5.17 7.13 19.57
C GLU A 288 4.53 8.21 18.68
N ALA A 289 3.44 8.84 19.14
CA ALA A 289 2.84 9.99 18.46
C ALA A 289 3.83 11.16 18.29
N ARG A 290 4.62 11.47 19.32
CA ARG A 290 5.64 12.52 19.24
C ARG A 290 6.75 12.16 18.26
N GLU A 291 7.25 10.92 18.32
CA GLU A 291 8.28 10.43 17.40
C GLU A 291 7.82 10.51 15.94
N PHE A 292 6.57 10.13 15.66
CA PHE A 292 5.98 10.32 14.35
C PHE A 292 5.88 11.79 13.94
N ALA A 293 5.32 12.65 14.80
CA ALA A 293 5.15 14.07 14.48
C ALA A 293 6.49 14.77 14.21
N ASP A 294 7.52 14.49 15.02
CA ASP A 294 8.86 15.05 14.85
C ASP A 294 9.56 14.47 13.61
N GLY A 295 9.44 13.17 13.37
CA GLY A 295 9.95 12.52 12.15
C GLY A 295 9.29 13.07 10.89
N TRP A 296 7.97 13.31 10.92
CA TRP A 296 7.23 13.89 9.80
C TRP A 296 7.65 15.33 9.52
N ARG A 297 7.79 16.16 10.55
CA ARG A 297 8.28 17.55 10.40
C ARG A 297 9.71 17.57 9.86
N SER A 298 10.59 16.71 10.37
CA SER A 298 11.96 16.59 9.86
C SER A 298 11.99 16.17 8.38
N MET A 299 11.11 15.26 7.97
CA MET A 299 10.97 14.85 6.57
C MET A 299 10.46 16.01 5.69
N LEU A 300 9.53 16.83 6.18
CA LEU A 300 9.10 18.04 5.46
C LEU A 300 10.23 19.07 5.33
N ASP A 301 11.03 19.27 6.38
CA ASP A 301 12.20 20.16 6.38
C ASP A 301 13.26 19.71 5.35
N GLU A 302 13.59 18.42 5.31
CA GLU A 302 14.49 17.83 4.30
C GLU A 302 13.93 17.96 2.86
N ASN A 303 12.61 17.99 2.72
CA ASN A 303 11.93 18.31 1.45
C ASN A 303 11.86 19.82 1.15
N GLY A 304 12.56 20.65 1.93
CA GLY A 304 12.68 22.09 1.73
C GLY A 304 11.51 22.90 2.26
N ALA A 305 10.77 22.39 3.25
CA ALA A 305 9.68 23.14 3.86
C ALA A 305 10.17 24.43 4.52
N GLU A 306 9.44 25.52 4.30
CA GLU A 306 9.71 26.82 4.92
C GLU A 306 8.49 27.26 5.74
N PRO A 307 8.67 27.86 6.92
CA PRO A 307 7.55 28.37 7.71
C PRO A 307 6.86 29.55 7.02
N VAL A 308 5.52 29.48 6.91
CA VAL A 308 4.65 30.55 6.38
C VAL A 308 3.41 30.65 7.27
N GLY A 309 3.35 31.68 8.12
CA GLY A 309 2.33 31.73 9.17
C GLY A 309 2.55 30.59 10.16
N ASP A 310 1.47 29.86 10.47
CA ASP A 310 1.51 28.66 11.32
C ASP A 310 1.65 27.36 10.48
N THR A 311 1.94 27.50 9.18
CA THR A 311 2.10 26.37 8.26
C THR A 311 3.55 26.12 7.86
N LEU A 312 3.83 24.89 7.45
CA LEU A 312 5.05 24.48 6.75
C LEU A 312 4.76 24.41 5.25
N ARG A 313 5.36 25.30 4.47
CA ARG A 313 5.22 25.33 3.01
C ARG A 313 6.32 24.52 2.35
N VAL A 314 5.98 23.37 1.78
CA VAL A 314 6.85 22.69 0.83
C VAL A 314 6.77 23.41 -0.53
N PRO A 315 7.90 23.87 -1.09
CA PRO A 315 7.91 24.68 -2.31
C PRO A 315 7.41 23.88 -3.51
N ALA A 316 7.01 24.62 -4.54
CA ALA A 316 6.73 24.03 -5.84
C ALA A 316 8.03 23.44 -6.40
N SER A 317 7.89 22.33 -7.12
CA SER A 317 8.95 21.77 -7.96
C SER A 317 8.48 21.77 -9.42
N ASP A 318 9.36 21.35 -10.32
CA ASP A 318 8.96 21.01 -11.69
C ASP A 318 7.87 19.92 -11.70
N GLU A 319 7.79 19.16 -10.61
CA GLU A 319 6.91 18.00 -10.46
C GLU A 319 5.56 18.29 -9.79
N ALA A 320 5.40 19.43 -9.11
CA ALA A 320 4.18 19.73 -8.37
C ALA A 320 4.05 21.19 -7.86
N PRO A 321 2.79 21.65 -7.64
CA PRO A 321 2.52 22.92 -6.96
C PRO A 321 2.97 22.88 -5.49
N PRO A 322 3.10 24.05 -4.83
CA PRO A 322 3.44 24.07 -3.41
C PRO A 322 2.30 23.50 -2.56
N VAL A 323 2.66 22.93 -1.41
CA VAL A 323 1.71 22.37 -0.44
C VAL A 323 2.01 22.96 0.94
N TYR A 324 0.95 23.31 1.67
CA TYR A 324 1.02 23.90 3.01
C TYR A 324 0.52 22.87 4.02
N TYR A 325 1.34 22.62 5.03
CA TYR A 325 1.09 21.62 6.07
C TYR A 325 0.86 22.28 7.43
N VAL A 326 -0.11 21.76 8.19
CA VAL A 326 -0.18 21.94 9.64
C VAL A 326 -0.01 20.55 10.25
N VAL A 327 0.92 20.41 11.19
CA VAL A 327 1.22 19.15 11.90
C VAL A 327 1.04 19.40 13.38
N GLU A 328 0.05 18.78 13.98
CA GLU A 328 -0.34 18.96 15.39
C GLU A 328 -0.29 17.62 16.12
N GLN A 329 0.23 17.64 17.34
CA GLN A 329 0.26 16.47 18.21
C GLN A 329 -0.48 16.81 19.49
N GLU A 330 -1.44 15.96 19.87
CA GLU A 330 -2.20 16.04 21.11
C GLU A 330 -2.30 14.64 21.71
N GLY A 331 -1.60 14.40 22.83
CA GLY A 331 -1.53 13.06 23.42
C GLY A 331 -0.98 12.04 22.42
N ASP A 332 -1.72 10.95 22.23
CA ASP A 332 -1.46 9.85 21.30
C ASP A 332 -2.00 10.09 19.87
N VAL A 333 -2.49 11.30 19.58
CA VAL A 333 -3.06 11.67 18.28
C VAL A 333 -2.13 12.66 17.54
N VAL A 334 -1.89 12.40 16.26
CA VAL A 334 -1.26 13.36 15.35
C VAL A 334 -2.20 13.70 14.20
N ARG A 335 -2.42 14.99 13.99
CA ARG A 335 -3.23 15.56 12.90
C ARG A 335 -2.32 16.24 11.88
N ILE A 336 -2.53 15.91 10.61
CA ILE A 336 -1.78 16.48 9.50
C ILE A 336 -2.78 17.02 8.48
N THR A 337 -2.86 18.34 8.37
CA THR A 337 -3.67 19.04 7.37
C THR A 337 -2.78 19.45 6.20
N ALA A 338 -3.16 19.16 4.96
CA ALA A 338 -2.39 19.52 3.77
C ALA A 338 -3.26 20.19 2.68
N ALA A 339 -2.99 21.47 2.40
CA ALA A 339 -3.80 22.33 1.55
C ALA A 339 -2.99 23.09 0.48
N PRO A 340 -3.64 23.63 -0.57
CA PRO A 340 -2.99 24.45 -1.60
C PRO A 340 -2.65 25.89 -1.17
N SER A 341 -3.10 26.34 0.01
CA SER A 341 -2.77 27.66 0.58
C SER A 341 -2.64 27.59 2.11
N ALA A 342 -1.82 28.47 2.69
CA ALA A 342 -1.65 28.55 4.14
C ALA A 342 -2.97 28.81 4.87
N GLU A 343 -3.74 29.81 4.42
CA GLU A 343 -5.05 30.17 4.98
C GLU A 343 -6.02 28.98 5.03
N LEU A 344 -6.04 28.13 4.00
CA LEU A 344 -6.93 26.97 4.00
C LEU A 344 -6.42 25.85 4.93
N ALA A 345 -5.10 25.67 5.03
CA ALA A 345 -4.52 24.69 5.96
C ALA A 345 -4.77 25.10 7.42
N GLU A 346 -4.55 26.36 7.77
CA GLU A 346 -4.78 26.91 9.12
C GLU A 346 -6.25 26.78 9.51
N ARG A 347 -7.17 27.26 8.65
CA ARG A 347 -8.62 27.17 8.89
C ARG A 347 -9.11 25.75 9.12
N LEU A 348 -8.55 24.77 8.41
CA LEU A 348 -8.95 23.37 8.55
C LEU A 348 -8.37 22.72 9.80
N ALA A 349 -7.16 23.09 10.19
CA ALA A 349 -6.51 22.63 11.40
C ALA A 349 -7.23 23.13 12.67
N GLU A 350 -7.73 24.37 12.67
CA GLU A 350 -8.44 24.93 13.84
C GLU A 350 -9.74 24.20 14.21
N VAL A 351 -10.33 23.44 13.28
CA VAL A 351 -11.66 22.83 13.41
C VAL A 351 -11.59 21.30 13.63
N GLY A 352 -10.47 20.66 13.32
CA GLY A 352 -10.28 19.20 13.42
C GLY A 352 -9.30 18.80 14.50
#